data_AF-A0A511T6A8-F1
#
_entry.id   AF-A0A511T6A8-F1
#
_cell.length_a   1.000
_cell.length_b   1.000
_cell.length_c   1.000
_cell.angle_alpha   90.00
_cell.angle_beta   90.00
_cell.angle_gamma   90.00
#
_symmetry.space_group_name_H-M   'P 1'
#
loop_
_entity.id
_entity.type
_entity.pdbx_description
1 polymer ?
#
loop_
_entity_poly.entity_id
_entity_poly.type
_entity_poly.pdbx_seq_one_letter_code
_entity_poly.pdbx_strand_id
1 'polypeptide(L)'
;MPQFARDLDVYQGYNFKKDKQSPVGYILSITIGGEALVADQETLKDPEQPDKALASKAVAVLNNYLWETGVTDALYFSGQISTANKQKISEMLLGSFSNIEVVVKYVIYEYDPLAKKYFKSNFVDAELNGLLEKNGDALNIAVAENESREVQSPKNFTFQIGVKPKTLEQSINVAAASSKNIVKKWGVTETA
;
A
#
# COMPACT_ATOMS: atom_id res chain seq x y z
N MET A 1 -12.91 -17.77 -1.55
CA MET A 1 -11.73 -17.82 -0.68
C MET A 1 -11.85 -16.72 0.37
N PRO A 2 -11.16 -16.79 1.53
CA PRO A 2 -11.15 -15.67 2.46
C PRO A 2 -10.52 -14.45 1.79
N GLN A 3 -11.08 -13.27 2.00
CA GLN A 3 -10.61 -12.01 1.43
C GLN A 3 -10.04 -11.14 2.56
N PHE A 4 -8.92 -10.47 2.29
CA PHE A 4 -8.40 -9.41 3.13
C PHE A 4 -8.67 -8.07 2.45
N ALA A 5 -9.82 -7.48 2.77
CA ALA A 5 -10.20 -6.14 2.34
C ALA A 5 -10.23 -5.21 3.53
N ARG A 6 -9.69 -4.00 3.37
CA ARG A 6 -9.72 -2.94 4.39
C ARG A 6 -10.03 -1.61 3.75
N ASP A 7 -11.07 -0.96 4.27
CA ASP A 7 -11.29 0.46 4.11
C ASP A 7 -10.43 1.18 5.15
N LEU A 8 -9.58 2.07 4.68
CA LEU A 8 -8.52 2.70 5.45
C LEU A 8 -8.82 4.20 5.57
N ASP A 9 -8.58 4.76 6.74
CA ASP A 9 -8.91 6.14 7.03
C ASP A 9 -7.71 7.04 6.71
N VAL A 10 -7.80 7.71 5.55
CA VAL A 10 -6.74 8.61 5.07
C VAL A 10 -6.56 9.81 6.00
N TYR A 11 -7.65 10.35 6.53
CA TYR A 11 -7.58 11.49 7.44
C TYR A 11 -6.86 11.11 8.73
N GLN A 12 -7.15 9.94 9.28
CA GLN A 12 -6.41 9.38 10.42
C GLN A 12 -4.96 9.05 10.06
N GLY A 13 -4.67 8.61 8.84
CA GLY A 13 -3.30 8.39 8.37
C GLY A 13 -2.46 9.68 8.36
N TYR A 14 -3.01 10.77 7.83
CA TYR A 14 -2.35 12.08 7.80
C TYR A 14 -2.32 12.79 9.16
N ASN A 15 -3.41 12.71 9.92
CA ASN A 15 -3.62 13.44 11.17
C ASN A 15 -3.84 12.48 12.34
N PHE A 16 -2.90 11.55 12.54
CA PHE A 16 -3.06 10.48 13.53
C PHE A 16 -3.41 10.98 14.92
N LYS A 17 -4.55 10.52 15.43
CA LYS A 17 -5.02 10.76 16.80
C LYS A 17 -5.17 9.46 17.56
N LYS A 18 -4.57 9.36 18.75
CA LYS A 18 -4.57 8.15 19.59
C LYS A 18 -5.95 7.71 20.11
N ASP A 19 -6.92 8.62 20.11
CA ASP A 19 -8.31 8.39 20.53
C ASP A 19 -9.18 7.83 19.40
N LYS A 20 -8.70 7.85 18.16
CA LYS A 20 -9.32 7.20 17.01
C LYS A 20 -8.79 5.79 16.88
N GLN A 21 -9.69 4.89 16.48
CA GLN A 21 -9.42 3.46 16.33
C GLN A 21 -9.54 3.02 14.86
N SER A 22 -9.72 3.97 13.94
CA SER A 22 -9.81 3.68 12.51
C SER A 22 -8.52 3.00 12.02
N PRO A 23 -8.62 2.02 11.10
CA PRO A 23 -7.46 1.41 10.48
C PRO A 23 -6.76 2.40 9.54
N VAL A 24 -5.46 2.26 9.42
CA VAL A 24 -4.63 3.13 8.57
C VAL A 24 -3.63 2.28 7.79
N GLY A 25 -3.29 2.68 6.57
CA GLY A 25 -2.29 1.97 5.79
C GLY A 25 -1.43 2.90 4.96
N TYR A 26 -0.23 2.43 4.65
CA TYR A 26 0.80 3.20 3.96
C TYR A 26 1.54 2.33 2.94
N ILE A 27 1.86 2.92 1.80
CA ILE A 27 2.92 2.41 0.91
C ILE A 27 4.21 3.09 1.33
N LEU A 28 5.19 2.31 1.79
CA LEU A 28 6.47 2.79 2.31
C LEU A 28 7.49 3.01 1.19
N SER A 29 7.56 2.09 0.23
CA SER A 29 8.34 2.24 -1.00
C SER A 29 7.59 1.63 -2.17
N ILE A 30 7.71 2.23 -3.35
CA ILE A 30 7.23 1.62 -4.59
C ILE A 30 8.08 2.08 -5.78
N THR A 31 8.48 1.10 -6.58
CA THR A 31 9.17 1.29 -7.86
C THR A 31 8.33 0.61 -8.93
N ILE A 32 8.03 1.32 -10.01
CA ILE A 32 7.16 0.84 -11.09
C ILE A 32 7.95 0.98 -12.39
N GLY A 33 8.14 -0.10 -13.13
CA GLY A 33 8.88 -0.09 -14.40
C GLY A 33 10.31 0.43 -14.30
N GLY A 34 10.95 0.30 -13.13
CA GLY A 34 12.28 0.86 -12.84
C GLY A 34 12.26 2.28 -12.26
N GLU A 35 11.12 2.94 -12.27
CA GLU A 35 10.95 4.30 -11.74
C GLU A 35 10.50 4.28 -10.28
N ALA A 36 11.40 4.68 -9.37
CA ALA A 36 11.09 4.80 -7.95
C ALA A 36 10.25 6.06 -7.69
N LEU A 37 9.16 5.91 -6.93
CA LEU A 37 8.40 7.01 -6.37
C LEU A 37 9.05 7.48 -5.06
N VAL A 38 8.88 8.77 -4.75
CA VAL A 38 9.53 9.39 -3.60
C VAL A 38 8.66 9.22 -2.36
N ALA A 39 9.26 8.77 -1.26
CA ALA A 39 8.61 8.70 0.04
C ALA A 39 8.59 10.08 0.73
N ASP A 40 7.71 10.97 0.26
CA ASP A 40 7.64 12.38 0.64
C ASP A 40 6.53 12.72 1.66
N GLN A 41 5.81 11.72 2.15
CA GLN A 41 4.86 11.88 3.25
C GLN A 41 5.62 11.80 4.58
N GLU A 42 6.23 12.92 4.99
CA GLU A 42 7.21 12.94 6.10
C GLU A 42 6.59 13.13 7.50
N THR A 43 5.39 13.70 7.60
CA THR A 43 4.77 14.09 8.89
C THR A 43 3.88 13.01 9.50
N LEU A 44 3.91 11.80 8.95
CA LEU A 44 3.07 10.68 9.40
C LEU A 44 3.59 10.14 10.73
N LYS A 45 2.67 9.87 11.66
CA LYS A 45 3.00 9.25 12.95
C LYS A 45 2.90 7.73 12.85
N ASP A 46 3.71 7.03 13.64
CA ASP A 46 3.62 5.59 13.78
C ASP A 46 2.40 5.21 14.65
N PRO A 47 1.41 4.44 14.15
CA PRO A 47 0.26 4.02 14.95
C PRO A 47 0.63 3.17 16.18
N GLU A 48 1.68 2.34 16.08
CA GLU A 48 2.17 1.53 17.20
C GLU A 48 2.99 2.36 18.20
N GLN A 49 3.53 3.51 17.76
CA GLN A 49 4.32 4.44 18.58
C GLN A 49 3.87 5.90 18.34
N PRO A 50 2.68 6.31 18.86
CA PRO A 50 2.03 7.58 18.51
C PRO A 50 2.85 8.86 18.73
N ASP A 51 3.86 8.79 19.60
CA ASP A 51 4.74 9.92 19.92
C ASP A 51 5.93 10.03 18.94
N LYS A 52 6.08 9.08 18.02
CA LYS A 52 7.17 9.04 17.04
C LYS A 52 6.63 9.18 15.62
N ALA A 53 7.47 9.77 14.77
CA ALA A 53 7.25 9.74 13.33
C ALA A 53 7.39 8.30 12.82
N LEU A 54 6.64 7.98 11.75
CA LEU A 54 6.77 6.73 11.04
C LEU A 54 8.22 6.59 10.54
N ALA A 55 8.92 5.56 11.00
CA ALA A 55 10.37 5.42 10.77
C ALA A 55 10.73 5.33 9.28
N SER A 56 9.88 4.68 8.50
CA SER A 56 9.93 4.67 7.05
C SER A 56 8.92 5.69 6.57
N LYS A 57 9.38 6.85 6.06
CA LYS A 57 8.54 7.80 5.32
C LYS A 57 7.64 7.04 4.34
N ALA A 58 6.48 7.58 3.99
CA ALA A 58 5.58 6.91 3.06
C ALA A 58 5.56 7.60 1.69
N VAL A 59 5.31 6.81 0.65
CA VAL A 59 4.97 7.27 -0.70
C VAL A 59 3.50 7.64 -0.80
N ALA A 60 2.63 6.83 -0.17
CA ALA A 60 1.18 6.99 -0.22
C ALA A 60 0.52 6.68 1.12
N VAL A 61 -0.57 7.40 1.42
CA VAL A 61 -1.51 7.06 2.50
C VAL A 61 -2.72 6.37 1.90
N LEU A 62 -3.01 5.14 2.32
CA LEU A 62 -4.02 4.29 1.68
C LEU A 62 -5.44 4.62 2.15
N ASN A 63 -6.40 4.61 1.22
CA ASN A 63 -7.85 4.61 1.51
C ASN A 63 -8.46 3.22 1.38
N ASN A 64 -7.87 2.34 0.56
CA ASN A 64 -8.36 0.98 0.41
C ASN A 64 -7.21 0.01 0.10
N TYR A 65 -7.32 -1.18 0.66
CA TYR A 65 -6.49 -2.33 0.32
C TYR A 65 -7.37 -3.55 0.10
N LEU A 66 -7.04 -4.33 -0.93
CA LEU A 66 -7.72 -5.57 -1.23
C LEU A 66 -6.71 -6.65 -1.67
N TRP A 67 -6.84 -7.82 -1.07
CA TRP A 67 -6.20 -9.05 -1.52
C TRP A 67 -7.11 -10.25 -1.26
N GLU A 68 -7.30 -11.11 -2.24
CA GLU A 68 -8.11 -12.34 -2.11
C GLU A 68 -7.38 -13.52 -1.44
N THR A 69 -6.16 -13.26 -0.94
CA THR A 69 -5.32 -14.18 -0.14
C THR A 69 -4.82 -15.44 -0.85
N GLY A 70 -5.16 -15.62 -2.13
CA GLY A 70 -4.57 -16.63 -2.99
C GLY A 70 -3.14 -16.27 -3.38
N VAL A 71 -2.36 -17.31 -3.67
CA VAL A 71 -0.93 -17.19 -4.00
C VAL A 71 -0.70 -16.51 -5.34
N THR A 72 -1.68 -16.50 -6.23
CA THR A 72 -1.62 -15.82 -7.55
C THR A 72 -2.41 -14.52 -7.60
N ASP A 73 -3.10 -14.17 -6.53
CA ASP A 73 -4.06 -13.07 -6.53
C ASP A 73 -3.34 -11.73 -6.50
N ALA A 74 -3.95 -10.74 -7.15
CA ALA A 74 -3.43 -9.39 -7.14
C ALA A 74 -3.64 -8.71 -5.78
N LEU A 75 -2.71 -7.82 -5.45
CA LEU A 75 -2.84 -6.84 -4.39
C LEU A 75 -3.34 -5.55 -5.03
N TYR A 76 -4.49 -5.06 -4.60
CA TYR A 76 -5.01 -3.78 -5.04
C TYR A 76 -4.79 -2.75 -3.94
N PHE A 77 -4.18 -1.63 -4.32
CA PHE A 77 -3.97 -0.49 -3.45
C PHE A 77 -4.68 0.71 -4.05
N SER A 78 -5.38 1.44 -3.20
CA SER A 78 -5.82 2.79 -3.48
C SER A 78 -5.31 3.69 -2.37
N GLY A 79 -4.78 4.85 -2.72
CA GLY A 79 -4.29 5.82 -1.76
C GLY A 79 -4.15 7.22 -2.31
N GLN A 80 -3.66 8.12 -1.45
CA GLN A 80 -3.32 9.49 -1.77
C GLN A 80 -1.80 9.64 -1.86
N ILE A 81 -1.35 10.26 -2.96
CA ILE A 81 0.06 10.53 -3.25
C ILE A 81 0.30 12.03 -3.44
N SER A 82 1.56 12.44 -3.39
CA SER A 82 1.98 13.83 -3.60
C SER A 82 1.86 14.28 -5.06
N THR A 83 2.01 15.59 -5.27
CA THR A 83 2.07 16.20 -6.61
C THR A 83 3.23 15.64 -7.46
N ALA A 84 4.41 15.45 -6.85
CA ALA A 84 5.59 14.96 -7.56
C ALA A 84 5.38 13.52 -8.05
N ASN A 85 4.89 12.64 -7.17
CA ASN A 85 4.58 11.26 -7.54
C ASN A 85 3.44 11.20 -8.57
N LYS A 86 2.43 12.07 -8.46
CA LYS A 86 1.36 12.18 -9.47
C LYS A 86 1.89 12.51 -10.85
N GLN A 87 2.78 13.49 -10.95
CA GLN A 87 3.39 13.89 -12.22
C GLN A 87 4.20 12.73 -12.82
N LYS A 88 4.97 12.03 -12.00
CA LYS A 88 5.78 10.88 -12.42
C LYS A 88 4.92 9.72 -12.94
N ILE A 89 3.85 9.36 -12.23
CA ILE A 89 2.90 8.35 -12.72
C ILE A 89 2.20 8.82 -14.00
N SER A 90 1.84 10.10 -14.10
CA SER A 90 1.22 10.65 -15.32
C SER A 90 2.16 10.56 -16.52
N GLU A 91 3.45 10.87 -16.33
CA GLU A 91 4.49 10.73 -17.35
C GLU A 91 4.61 9.27 -17.81
N MET A 92 4.64 8.33 -16.87
CA MET A 92 4.68 6.89 -17.19
C MET A 92 3.45 6.42 -17.97
N LEU A 93 2.26 6.89 -17.59
CA LEU A 93 0.99 6.56 -18.26
C LEU A 93 0.89 7.11 -19.68
N LEU A 94 1.48 8.28 -19.94
CA LEU A 94 1.53 8.88 -21.29
C LEU A 94 2.64 8.28 -22.16
N GLY A 95 3.65 7.69 -21.53
CA GLY A 95 4.73 6.97 -22.20
C GLY A 95 4.35 5.54 -22.63
N SER A 96 5.34 4.80 -23.10
CA SER A 96 5.20 3.37 -23.37
C SER A 96 5.71 2.54 -22.20
N PHE A 97 4.88 1.67 -21.63
CA PHE A 97 5.28 0.71 -20.59
C PHE A 97 6.06 -0.45 -21.20
N SER A 98 7.37 -0.32 -21.32
CA SER A 98 8.27 -1.41 -21.72
C SER A 98 8.57 -2.37 -20.56
N ASN A 99 8.58 -1.85 -19.32
CA ASN A 99 8.76 -2.62 -18.10
C ASN A 99 7.53 -2.45 -17.18
N ILE A 100 6.92 -3.58 -16.80
CA ILE A 100 5.75 -3.61 -15.92
C ILE A 100 6.07 -4.16 -14.52
N GLU A 101 7.35 -4.35 -14.19
CA GLU A 101 7.78 -4.78 -12.86
C GLU A 101 7.39 -3.76 -11.80
N VAL A 102 6.91 -4.27 -10.66
CA VAL A 102 6.58 -3.46 -9.49
C VAL A 102 7.33 -4.01 -8.30
N VAL A 103 8.08 -3.17 -7.60
CA VAL A 103 8.70 -3.49 -6.32
C VAL A 103 8.04 -2.63 -5.26
N VAL A 104 7.38 -3.23 -4.27
CA VAL A 104 6.54 -2.49 -3.31
C VAL A 104 6.75 -2.97 -1.88
N LYS A 105 6.82 -2.02 -0.94
CA LYS A 105 6.74 -2.26 0.51
C LYS A 105 5.59 -1.47 1.09
N TYR A 106 4.77 -2.13 1.90
CA TYR A 106 3.59 -1.51 2.49
C TYR A 106 3.33 -2.05 3.90
N VAL A 107 2.47 -1.35 4.63
CA VAL A 107 2.02 -1.72 5.97
C VAL A 107 0.60 -1.22 6.20
N ILE A 108 -0.22 -2.07 6.83
CA ILE A 108 -1.57 -1.76 7.28
C ILE A 108 -1.63 -2.01 8.77
N TYR A 109 -2.23 -1.07 9.48
CA TYR A 109 -2.42 -1.07 10.92
C TYR A 109 -3.90 -1.13 11.25
N GLU A 110 -4.24 -1.94 12.24
CA GLU A 110 -5.57 -2.00 12.84
C GLU A 110 -5.48 -1.77 14.34
N TYR A 111 -6.58 -1.34 14.95
CA TYR A 111 -6.68 -1.21 16.39
C TYR A 111 -7.22 -2.50 17.01
N ASP A 112 -6.51 -3.05 17.99
CA ASP A 112 -6.99 -4.17 18.80
C ASP A 112 -7.82 -3.64 19.98
N PRO A 113 -9.16 -3.82 19.99
CA PRO A 113 -10.01 -3.29 21.05
C PRO A 113 -9.82 -4.02 22.39
N LEU A 114 -9.29 -5.25 22.39
CA LEU A 114 -9.01 -6.01 23.62
C LEU A 114 -7.68 -5.58 24.23
N ALA A 115 -6.63 -5.51 23.41
CA ALA A 115 -5.30 -5.07 23.84
C ALA A 115 -5.17 -3.54 23.94
N LYS A 116 -6.16 -2.80 23.45
CA LYS A 116 -6.25 -1.33 23.41
C LYS A 116 -5.05 -0.65 22.75
N LYS A 117 -4.52 -1.26 21.69
CA LYS A 117 -3.34 -0.77 20.97
C LYS A 117 -3.44 -1.07 19.49
N TYR A 118 -2.78 -0.25 18.68
CA TYR A 118 -2.58 -0.56 17.27
C TYR A 118 -1.60 -1.73 17.11
N PHE A 119 -1.76 -2.46 16.00
CA PHE A 119 -0.85 -3.52 15.57
C PHE A 119 -0.81 -3.56 14.04
N LYS A 120 0.29 -4.07 13.47
CA LYS A 120 0.37 -4.34 12.03
C LYS A 120 -0.51 -5.52 11.66
N SER A 121 -1.61 -5.28 10.94
CA SER A 121 -2.56 -6.31 10.51
C SER A 121 -2.19 -6.94 9.18
N ASN A 122 -1.56 -6.20 8.28
CA ASN A 122 -1.08 -6.76 7.03
C ASN A 122 0.13 -5.98 6.52
N PHE A 123 1.26 -6.66 6.36
CA PHE A 123 2.53 -6.00 6.09
C PHE A 123 3.55 -6.97 5.50
N VAL A 124 4.65 -6.40 5.01
CA VAL A 124 5.76 -7.15 4.44
C VAL A 124 7.07 -6.71 5.07
N ASP A 125 7.92 -7.68 5.42
CA ASP A 125 9.22 -7.40 6.03
C ASP A 125 10.23 -6.90 4.98
N ALA A 126 10.21 -7.53 3.82
CA ALA A 126 10.99 -7.18 2.63
C ALA A 126 10.09 -6.66 1.51
N GLU A 127 10.69 -5.97 0.54
CA GLU A 127 9.97 -5.51 -0.65
C GLU A 127 9.39 -6.69 -1.43
N LEU A 128 8.12 -6.58 -1.81
CA LEU A 128 7.47 -7.51 -2.70
C LEU A 128 7.79 -7.15 -4.15
N ASN A 129 8.12 -8.17 -4.91
CA ASN A 129 8.37 -8.11 -6.33
C ASN A 129 7.16 -8.68 -7.07
N GLY A 130 6.52 -7.86 -7.88
CA GLY A 130 5.38 -8.23 -8.69
C GLY A 130 5.43 -7.61 -10.07
N LEU A 131 4.30 -7.69 -10.74
CA LEU A 131 4.04 -7.11 -12.05
C LEU A 131 2.77 -6.28 -11.94
N LEU A 132 2.65 -5.20 -12.72
CA LEU A 132 1.39 -4.49 -12.88
C LEU A 132 0.33 -5.48 -13.37
N GLU A 133 -0.79 -5.49 -12.66
CA GLU A 133 -1.93 -6.27 -13.08
C GLU A 133 -2.49 -5.70 -14.39
N LYS A 134 -2.96 -6.61 -15.26
CA LYS A 134 -3.69 -6.27 -16.46
C LYS A 134 -5.17 -6.63 -16.31
N ASN A 135 -6.04 -5.70 -16.65
CA ASN A 135 -7.47 -5.89 -16.82
C ASN A 135 -7.78 -5.92 -18.32
N GLY A 136 -7.76 -7.11 -18.90
CA GLY A 136 -7.71 -7.26 -20.36
C GLY A 136 -6.38 -6.73 -20.89
N ASP A 137 -6.44 -5.73 -21.77
CA ASP A 137 -5.24 -5.09 -22.35
C ASP A 137 -4.75 -3.87 -21.56
N ALA A 138 -5.56 -3.35 -20.62
CA ALA A 138 -5.23 -2.17 -19.83
C ALA A 138 -4.43 -2.52 -18.57
N LEU A 139 -3.37 -1.76 -18.30
CA LEU A 139 -2.66 -1.84 -17.01
C LEU A 139 -3.52 -1.26 -15.89
N ASN A 140 -3.58 -1.94 -14.77
CA ASN A 140 -4.32 -1.51 -13.59
C ASN A 140 -3.49 -0.51 -12.78
N ILE A 141 -3.35 0.68 -13.33
CA ILE A 141 -2.73 1.83 -12.68
C ILE A 141 -3.43 3.10 -13.14
N ALA A 142 -3.80 3.96 -12.20
CA ALA A 142 -4.37 5.26 -12.53
C ALA A 142 -4.05 6.28 -11.45
N VAL A 143 -4.07 7.55 -11.86
CA VAL A 143 -3.95 8.69 -10.96
C VAL A 143 -4.98 9.74 -11.34
N ALA A 144 -5.59 10.37 -10.33
CA ALA A 144 -6.57 11.43 -10.53
C ALA A 144 -5.90 12.71 -11.04
N GLU A 145 -6.60 13.42 -11.92
CA GLU A 145 -6.17 14.75 -12.38
C GLU A 145 -6.40 15.82 -11.33
N ASN A 146 -7.50 15.71 -10.59
CA ASN A 146 -7.92 16.66 -9.58
C ASN A 146 -7.39 16.26 -8.19
N GLU A 147 -7.14 17.28 -7.38
CA GLU A 147 -6.78 17.11 -5.97
C GLU A 147 -7.89 16.40 -5.21
N SER A 148 -7.52 15.51 -4.28
CA SER A 148 -8.49 14.92 -3.37
C SER A 148 -8.98 15.97 -2.36
N ARG A 149 -10.24 15.80 -1.94
CA ARG A 149 -10.92 16.69 -1.00
C ARG A 149 -10.93 16.16 0.42
N GLU A 150 -10.45 14.94 0.65
CA GLU A 150 -10.45 14.31 1.98
C GLU A 150 -9.45 14.96 2.94
N VAL A 151 -8.30 15.39 2.41
CA VAL A 151 -7.25 16.07 3.16
C VAL A 151 -6.83 17.32 2.39
N GLN A 152 -7.03 18.50 3.00
CA GLN A 152 -6.79 19.79 2.34
C GLN A 152 -5.31 20.21 2.34
N SER A 153 -4.50 19.65 3.24
CA SER A 153 -3.05 19.88 3.30
C SER A 153 -2.37 18.67 3.92
N PRO A 154 -1.30 18.12 3.30
CA PRO A 154 -0.68 18.56 2.05
C PRO A 154 -1.55 18.29 0.82
N LYS A 155 -1.29 18.98 -0.29
CA LYS A 155 -1.96 18.72 -1.58
C LYS A 155 -1.65 17.29 -2.05
N ASN A 156 -2.70 16.54 -2.32
CA ASN A 156 -2.62 15.11 -2.60
C ASN A 156 -3.61 14.69 -3.71
N PHE A 157 -3.35 13.54 -4.32
CA PHE A 157 -4.09 13.02 -5.46
C PHE A 157 -4.41 11.54 -5.26
N THR A 158 -5.62 11.13 -5.60
CA THR A 158 -6.00 9.71 -5.58
C THR A 158 -5.22 8.94 -6.63
N PHE A 159 -4.67 7.81 -6.22
CA PHE A 159 -3.95 6.85 -7.03
C PHE A 159 -4.47 5.44 -6.75
N GLN A 160 -4.43 4.59 -7.78
CA GLN A 160 -4.73 3.18 -7.66
C GLN A 160 -3.73 2.34 -8.45
N ILE A 161 -3.43 1.16 -7.93
CA ILE A 161 -2.58 0.17 -8.59
C ILE A 161 -2.99 -1.25 -8.22
N GLY A 162 -2.99 -2.14 -9.21
CA GLY A 162 -3.04 -3.58 -9.01
C GLY A 162 -1.67 -4.20 -9.24
N VAL A 163 -1.21 -5.04 -8.32
CA VAL A 163 0.09 -5.72 -8.38
C VAL A 163 -0.14 -7.22 -8.30
N LYS A 164 0.21 -7.96 -9.36
CA LYS A 164 0.21 -9.43 -9.37
C LYS A 164 1.58 -9.99 -8.99
N PRO A 165 1.65 -11.20 -8.42
CA PRO A 165 2.91 -11.82 -8.12
C PRO A 165 3.67 -12.19 -9.39
N LYS A 166 5.01 -12.09 -9.35
CA LYS A 166 5.87 -12.73 -10.34
C LYS A 166 6.09 -14.20 -9.98
N THR A 167 6.81 -14.95 -10.82
CA THR A 167 7.24 -16.33 -10.57
C THR A 167 8.34 -16.41 -9.49
N LEU A 168 8.05 -15.83 -8.32
CA LEU A 168 8.89 -15.79 -7.13
C LEU A 168 8.00 -15.92 -5.90
N GLU A 169 8.17 -16.99 -5.14
CA GLU A 169 7.50 -17.15 -3.85
C GLU A 169 8.00 -16.11 -2.85
N GLN A 170 7.07 -15.35 -2.28
CA GLN A 170 7.29 -14.31 -1.28
C GLN A 170 6.29 -14.48 -0.13
N SER A 171 6.52 -13.74 0.95
CA SER A 171 5.72 -13.87 2.18
C SER A 171 5.05 -12.56 2.54
N ILE A 172 3.76 -12.65 2.87
CA ILE A 172 2.95 -11.54 3.36
C ILE A 172 2.49 -11.90 4.77
N ASN A 173 2.75 -11.02 5.73
CA ASN A 173 2.30 -11.19 7.10
C ASN A 173 0.85 -10.70 7.21
N VAL A 174 0.01 -11.49 7.86
CA VAL A 174 -1.38 -11.17 8.17
C VAL A 174 -1.60 -11.42 9.65
N ALA A 175 -2.19 -10.47 10.38
CA ALA A 175 -2.51 -10.61 11.78
C ALA A 175 -3.97 -10.26 12.02
N ALA A 176 -4.67 -11.11 12.78
CA ALA A 176 -6.07 -10.84 13.17
C ALA A 176 -6.19 -10.01 14.46
N ALA A 177 -5.13 -9.99 15.27
CA ALA A 177 -5.00 -9.24 16.51
C ALA A 177 -3.53 -9.15 16.89
N SER A 178 -3.20 -8.40 17.95
CA SER A 178 -1.83 -8.38 18.47
C SER A 178 -1.37 -9.81 18.82
N SER A 179 -0.18 -10.19 18.33
CA SER A 179 0.42 -11.52 18.53
C SER A 179 -0.32 -12.70 17.86
N LYS A 180 -1.30 -12.45 16.99
CA LYS A 180 -2.00 -13.49 16.21
C LYS A 180 -1.62 -13.42 14.74
N ASN A 181 -0.33 -13.65 14.47
CA ASN A 181 0.25 -13.51 13.14
C ASN A 181 0.20 -14.83 12.37
N ILE A 182 -0.11 -14.74 11.09
CA ILE A 182 -0.13 -15.81 10.11
C ILE A 182 0.69 -15.31 8.93
N VAL A 183 1.56 -16.16 8.39
CA VAL A 183 2.31 -15.86 7.17
C VAL A 183 1.60 -16.54 6.00
N LYS A 184 1.29 -15.76 4.97
CA LYS A 184 0.70 -16.24 3.72
C LYS A 184 1.73 -16.13 2.60
N LYS A 185 1.72 -17.13 1.71
CA LYS A 185 2.58 -17.15 0.52
C LYS A 185 1.95 -16.32 -0.59
N TRP A 186 2.78 -15.66 -1.37
CA TRP A 186 2.38 -14.85 -2.52
C TRP A 186 3.41 -15.00 -3.63
N GLY A 187 2.96 -15.44 -4.80
CA GLY A 187 3.80 -15.96 -5.88
C GLY A 187 4.13 -17.43 -5.72
N VAL A 188 4.57 -18.03 -6.83
CA VAL A 188 5.00 -19.42 -6.91
C VAL A 188 6.37 -19.43 -7.58
N THR A 189 7.33 -20.13 -7.00
CA THR A 189 8.60 -20.41 -7.67
C THR A 189 8.41 -21.64 -8.54
N GLU A 190 8.59 -21.51 -9.86
CA GLU A 190 8.62 -22.67 -10.73
C GLU A 190 9.86 -23.51 -10.39
N THR A 191 9.65 -24.74 -9.92
CA THR A 191 10.72 -25.75 -9.87
C THR A 191 10.96 -26.25 -11.28
N ALA A 192 12.19 -26.09 -11.75
CA ALA A 192 12.68 -26.63 -13.03
C ALA A 192 12.56 -28.16 -13.12
#